data_AF-A0A2V9F2Q6-F1
#
_entry.id   AF-A0A2V9F2Q6-F1
#
_cell.length_a   1.000
_cell.length_b   1.000
_cell.length_c   1.000
_cell.angle_alpha   90.00
_cell.angle_beta   90.00
_cell.angle_gamma   90.00
#
_symmetry.space_group_name_H-M   'P 1'
#
loop_
_entity.id
_entity.type
_entity.pdbx_description
1 polymer ?
#
loop_
_entity_poly.entity_id
_entity_poly.type
_entity_poly.pdbx_seq_one_letter_code
_entity_poly.pdbx_strand_id
1 'polypeptide(L)'
;MNAADNVSWQRGKHLLNFGFSYYREQDHYYNAPAGFPFNDIGLVTDDPATTAIENYFATNFPNASSTDRSNAEDLYAVLRGRISSVNPGGAGFPYDVKAGKYSTTVGGYNLNELQSAWGLFFQDGWRLKSDLTVNLGLRWDFTGDDHDLTGAYHSADPVGIWGPSGVNNIFKPGVLTSDPAGLDPTYVGRVHVYKPWNVSPQPSIGLAWNPTYKDGFMGKIFSGGKTVVRAGFALRRFTEPYQFFWNSASNSGYAFYQAFNLSPVTPGAPLPATGGYYAGSYELGNAQPAPYTLSPPTYQNVIPESNETFFGYWTGVNGINPNIHQPYVESWNLGIQREVGQSNVIEVRYQGNRSVHQWVKLNPNEVNIFENGFLAEFKLAQQNLAINQANGNGNTFANNGLPGQSPLPILTAAFTNPGGLDPAGFSNGTFVNYLNNGRAGDFASSLAGSSTYL
;
A
#
# COMPACT_ATOMS: atom_id res chain seq x y z
N MET A 1 -29.53 -1.11 -5.29
CA MET A 1 -30.71 -1.72 -5.95
C MET A 1 -30.46 -3.21 -6.10
N ASN A 2 -31.47 -4.05 -5.90
CA ASN A 2 -31.37 -5.50 -6.01
C ASN A 2 -32.63 -6.08 -6.66
N ALA A 3 -32.49 -7.18 -7.39
CA ALA A 3 -33.58 -7.95 -7.95
C ALA A 3 -33.22 -9.44 -7.93
N ALA A 4 -34.19 -10.32 -7.67
CA ALA A 4 -33.98 -11.75 -7.70
C ALA A 4 -35.27 -12.48 -8.03
N ASP A 5 -35.12 -13.67 -8.61
CA ASP A 5 -36.21 -14.61 -8.87
C ASP A 5 -35.75 -16.03 -8.53
N ASN A 6 -36.68 -16.86 -8.08
CA ASN A 6 -36.43 -18.25 -7.76
C ASN A 6 -37.67 -19.10 -8.06
N VAL A 7 -37.51 -20.03 -8.99
CA VAL A 7 -38.55 -20.98 -9.40
C VAL A 7 -38.17 -22.37 -8.93
N SER A 8 -39.06 -23.00 -8.18
CA SER A 8 -38.97 -24.41 -7.80
C SER A 8 -39.99 -25.23 -8.59
N TRP A 9 -39.53 -26.26 -9.30
CA TRP A 9 -40.38 -27.16 -10.08
C TRP A 9 -40.06 -28.62 -9.76
N GLN A 10 -41.04 -29.32 -9.19
CA GLN A 10 -40.94 -30.75 -8.95
C GLN A 10 -41.58 -31.53 -10.10
N ARG A 11 -40.80 -32.43 -10.71
CA ARG A 11 -41.30 -33.35 -11.75
C ARG A 11 -40.69 -34.74 -11.56
N GLY A 12 -41.54 -35.70 -11.17
CA GLY A 12 -41.13 -37.08 -10.97
C GLY A 12 -40.01 -37.19 -9.92
N LYS A 13 -38.84 -37.66 -10.34
CA LYS A 13 -37.65 -37.85 -9.49
C LYS A 13 -36.78 -36.60 -9.32
N HIS A 14 -37.14 -35.49 -9.97
CA HIS A 14 -36.35 -34.27 -10.02
C HIS A 14 -37.05 -33.13 -9.26
N LEU A 15 -36.24 -32.37 -8.51
CA LEU A 15 -36.61 -31.09 -7.92
C LEU A 15 -35.69 -30.03 -8.52
N LEU A 16 -36.19 -29.32 -9.53
CA LEU A 16 -35.45 -28.30 -10.23
C LEU A 16 -35.62 -26.96 -9.50
N ASN A 17 -34.51 -26.26 -9.25
CA ASN A 17 -34.52 -24.87 -8.77
C ASN A 17 -33.69 -24.02 -9.72
N PHE A 18 -34.25 -22.93 -10.22
CA PHE A 18 -33.55 -22.03 -11.13
C PHE A 18 -34.07 -20.62 -11.02
N GLY A 19 -33.27 -19.66 -11.46
CA GLY A 19 -33.65 -18.25 -11.38
C GLY A 19 -32.46 -17.34 -11.64
N PHE A 20 -32.62 -16.08 -11.24
CA PHE A 20 -31.58 -15.07 -11.39
C PHE A 20 -31.45 -14.20 -10.14
N SER A 21 -30.34 -13.49 -10.04
CA SER A 21 -30.09 -12.47 -9.04
C SER A 21 -29.32 -11.31 -9.67
N TYR A 22 -29.58 -10.09 -9.23
CA TYR A 22 -28.88 -8.88 -9.62
C TYR A 22 -28.72 -7.95 -8.41
N TYR A 23 -27.57 -7.28 -8.34
CA TYR A 23 -27.36 -6.15 -7.47
C TYR A 23 -26.61 -5.02 -8.19
N ARG A 24 -26.87 -3.80 -7.73
CA ARG A 24 -26.07 -2.61 -8.00
C ARG A 24 -25.89 -1.87 -6.70
N GLU A 25 -24.65 -1.68 -6.33
CA GLU A 25 -24.20 -0.90 -5.20
C GLU A 25 -23.47 0.33 -5.72
N GLN A 26 -23.72 1.47 -5.09
CA GLN A 26 -22.99 2.69 -5.34
C GLN A 26 -22.67 3.28 -3.99
N ASP A 27 -21.39 3.34 -3.67
CA ASP A 27 -20.90 3.88 -2.41
C ASP A 27 -20.68 5.39 -2.56
N HIS A 28 -21.30 6.14 -1.67
CA HIS A 28 -21.10 7.57 -1.51
C HIS A 28 -20.36 7.81 -0.20
N TYR A 29 -19.11 7.38 -0.15
CA TYR A 29 -18.31 7.47 1.06
C TYR A 29 -17.96 8.94 1.34
N TYR A 30 -18.35 9.40 2.53
CA TYR A 30 -18.06 10.75 3.00
C TYR A 30 -16.68 10.82 3.63
N ASN A 31 -15.83 11.72 3.12
CA ASN A 31 -14.58 12.08 3.78
C ASN A 31 -14.76 13.35 4.61
N ALA A 32 -14.12 13.38 5.77
CA ALA A 32 -14.10 14.57 6.60
C ALA A 32 -13.49 15.77 5.85
N PRO A 33 -13.90 17.01 6.17
CA PRO A 33 -13.31 18.19 5.56
C PRO A 33 -11.80 18.25 5.86
N ALA A 34 -11.05 18.76 4.90
CA ALA A 34 -9.61 18.90 4.84
C ALA A 34 -9.26 20.29 4.27
N GLY A 35 -7.96 20.61 4.16
CA GLY A 35 -7.52 21.88 3.59
C GLY A 35 -7.54 23.06 4.57
N PHE A 36 -7.45 22.79 5.87
CA PHE A 36 -7.27 23.81 6.90
C PHE A 36 -5.82 23.79 7.42
N PRO A 37 -5.24 24.96 7.77
CA PRO A 37 -3.85 25.04 8.19
C PRO A 37 -3.66 24.58 9.65
N PHE A 38 -2.60 23.81 9.86
CA PHE A 38 -2.00 23.51 11.15
C PHE A 38 -0.72 24.34 11.28
N ASN A 39 -0.65 25.10 12.38
CA ASN A 39 0.51 25.91 12.70
C ASN A 39 1.34 25.15 13.74
N ASP A 40 2.57 24.82 13.38
CA ASP A 40 3.53 24.28 14.34
C ASP A 40 4.14 25.43 15.14
N ILE A 41 4.25 25.22 16.45
CA ILE A 41 4.86 26.17 17.36
C ILE A 41 6.27 25.68 17.70
N GLY A 42 7.26 26.55 17.53
CA GLY A 42 8.65 26.21 17.85
C GLY A 42 9.64 27.26 17.38
N LEU A 43 10.89 27.13 17.84
CA LEU A 43 12.02 27.78 17.20
C LEU A 43 12.57 26.87 16.10
N VAL A 44 13.07 27.48 15.03
CA VAL A 44 13.73 26.76 13.94
C VAL A 44 15.21 27.10 13.90
N THR A 45 15.99 26.29 13.19
CA THR A 45 17.38 26.62 12.86
C THR A 45 17.44 28.02 12.23
N ASP A 46 18.41 28.82 12.65
CA ASP A 46 18.60 30.24 12.28
C ASP A 46 17.53 31.23 12.77
N ASP A 47 16.60 30.82 13.64
CA ASP A 47 15.78 31.79 14.37
C ASP A 47 16.71 32.65 15.28
N PRO A 48 16.66 33.99 15.19
CA PRO A 48 17.50 34.86 16.01
C PRO A 48 17.37 34.63 17.51
N ALA A 49 16.20 34.14 17.97
CA ALA A 49 15.98 33.81 19.38
C ALA A 49 16.85 32.63 19.84
N THR A 50 17.11 31.65 18.98
CA THR A 50 17.93 30.47 19.30
C THR A 50 19.35 30.89 19.69
N THR A 51 20.01 31.71 18.86
CA THR A 51 21.35 32.24 19.16
C THR A 51 21.37 33.12 20.41
N ALA A 52 20.31 33.93 20.63
CA ALA A 52 20.22 34.76 21.82
C ALA A 52 20.10 33.93 23.11
N ILE A 53 19.27 32.88 23.09
CA ILE A 53 19.09 31.96 24.22
C ILE A 53 20.37 31.16 24.46
N GLU A 54 21.01 30.65 23.41
CA GLU A 54 22.28 29.94 23.50
C GLU A 54 23.37 30.79 24.17
N ASN A 55 23.57 32.03 23.73
CA ASN A 55 24.56 32.93 24.32
C ASN A 55 24.23 33.27 25.79
N TYR A 56 22.94 33.42 26.10
CA TYR A 56 22.49 33.68 27.47
C TYR A 56 22.76 32.50 28.40
N PHE A 57 22.48 31.27 27.95
CA PHE A 57 22.77 30.04 28.69
C PHE A 57 24.28 29.84 28.87
N ALA A 58 25.08 30.00 27.81
CA ALA A 58 26.54 29.88 27.90
C ALA A 58 27.15 30.85 28.92
N THR A 59 26.59 32.05 29.03
CA THR A 59 27.08 33.09 29.95
C THR A 59 26.61 32.88 31.39
N ASN A 60 25.33 32.56 31.60
CA ASN A 60 24.70 32.61 32.93
C ASN A 60 24.46 31.22 33.54
N PHE A 61 24.45 30.17 32.72
CA PHE A 61 24.18 28.79 33.11
C PHE A 61 25.16 27.81 32.43
N PRO A 62 26.49 27.96 32.63
CA PRO A 62 27.50 27.19 31.90
C PRO A 62 27.46 25.66 32.18
N ASN A 63 26.78 25.24 33.25
CA ASN A 63 26.57 23.83 33.59
C ASN A 63 25.21 23.28 33.14
N ALA A 64 24.36 24.10 32.51
CA ALA A 64 23.10 23.64 31.96
C ALA A 64 23.33 22.68 30.79
N SER A 65 22.53 21.63 30.71
CA SER A 65 22.59 20.70 29.59
C SER A 65 21.99 21.30 28.32
N SER A 66 22.28 20.69 27.17
CA SER A 66 21.58 21.02 25.91
C SER A 66 20.06 20.84 26.04
N THR A 67 19.62 19.88 26.84
CA THR A 67 18.19 19.62 27.11
C THR A 67 17.55 20.77 27.89
N ASP A 68 18.23 21.32 28.89
CA ASP A 68 17.71 22.47 29.66
C ASP A 68 17.55 23.71 28.76
N ARG A 69 18.49 23.89 27.82
CA ARG A 69 18.40 24.96 26.82
C ARG A 69 17.23 24.75 25.86
N SER A 70 17.09 23.55 25.28
CA SER A 70 15.95 23.25 24.39
C SER A 70 14.60 23.42 25.09
N ASN A 71 14.47 23.03 26.35
CA ASN A 71 13.26 23.28 27.13
C ASN A 71 12.94 24.78 27.26
N ALA A 72 13.96 25.63 27.40
CA ALA A 72 13.77 27.08 27.47
C ALA A 72 13.40 27.68 26.11
N GLU A 73 13.99 27.18 25.02
CA GLU A 73 13.63 27.54 23.63
C GLU A 73 12.16 27.19 23.33
N ASP A 74 11.71 25.99 23.69
CA ASP A 74 10.33 25.54 23.52
C ASP A 74 9.35 26.40 24.33
N LEU A 75 9.68 26.68 25.60
CA LEU A 75 8.87 27.56 26.44
C LEU A 75 8.77 28.97 25.86
N TYR A 76 9.89 29.52 25.37
CA TYR A 76 9.90 30.82 24.69
C TYR A 76 9.01 30.80 23.44
N ALA A 77 9.11 29.77 22.61
CA ALA A 77 8.29 29.64 21.41
C ALA A 77 6.80 29.62 21.73
N VAL A 78 6.38 28.88 22.75
CA VAL A 78 4.98 28.85 23.21
C VAL A 78 4.53 30.21 23.73
N LEU A 79 5.32 30.87 24.59
CA LEU A 79 4.96 32.16 25.17
C LEU A 79 4.87 33.29 24.13
N ARG A 80 5.70 33.22 23.09
CA ARG A 80 5.68 34.17 21.97
C ARG A 80 4.67 33.80 20.88
N GLY A 81 4.15 32.57 20.91
CA GLY A 81 3.35 32.03 19.81
C GLY A 81 4.16 31.88 18.52
N ARG A 82 5.45 31.53 18.61
CA ARG A 82 6.36 31.45 17.47
C ARG A 82 5.94 30.36 16.50
N ILE A 83 5.68 30.70 15.24
CA ILE A 83 5.28 29.71 14.22
C ILE A 83 6.54 29.18 13.52
N SER A 84 6.78 27.88 13.64
CA SER A 84 7.91 27.17 13.01
C SER A 84 7.56 26.58 11.65
N SER A 85 6.28 26.32 11.37
CA SER A 85 5.79 25.91 10.06
C SER A 85 4.26 26.06 9.97
N VAL A 86 3.73 26.11 8.75
CA VAL A 86 2.30 25.88 8.49
C VAL A 86 2.17 24.77 7.45
N ASN A 87 1.32 23.79 7.72
CA ASN A 87 1.06 22.65 6.86
C ASN A 87 -0.40 22.18 6.99
N PRO A 88 -0.91 21.31 6.12
CA PRO A 88 -2.27 20.76 6.19
C PRO A 88 -2.55 19.78 7.33
N GLY A 89 -1.56 19.35 8.11
CA GLY A 89 -1.69 18.39 9.22
C GLY A 89 -2.36 17.06 8.86
N GLY A 90 -2.46 16.72 7.57
CA GLY A 90 -3.25 15.60 7.08
C GLY A 90 -3.50 15.71 5.58
N ALA A 91 -4.73 16.00 5.17
CA ALA A 91 -5.08 16.22 3.78
C ALA A 91 -5.14 17.73 3.46
N GLY A 92 -4.56 18.11 2.33
CA GLY A 92 -4.56 19.50 1.85
C GLY A 92 -5.87 19.91 1.19
N PHE A 93 -5.82 20.83 0.23
CA PHE A 93 -7.04 21.31 -0.43
C PHE A 93 -7.64 20.23 -1.33
N PRO A 94 -8.94 19.90 -1.20
CA PRO A 94 -9.56 18.83 -1.97
C PRO A 94 -9.67 19.16 -3.45
N TYR A 95 -9.59 18.14 -4.28
CA TYR A 95 -9.92 18.21 -5.71
C TYR A 95 -11.43 18.39 -5.91
N ASP A 96 -11.83 19.43 -6.63
CA ASP A 96 -13.22 19.62 -7.05
C ASP A 96 -13.39 19.05 -8.47
N VAL A 97 -14.04 17.88 -8.54
CA VAL A 97 -14.31 17.16 -9.79
C VAL A 97 -15.10 18.02 -10.79
N LYS A 98 -16.03 18.86 -10.33
CA LYS A 98 -16.83 19.71 -11.23
C LYS A 98 -16.03 20.90 -11.75
N ALA A 99 -15.18 21.47 -10.91
CA ALA A 99 -14.34 22.60 -11.28
C ALA A 99 -13.07 22.20 -12.06
N GLY A 100 -12.68 20.92 -12.01
CA GLY A 100 -11.47 20.41 -12.66
C GLY A 100 -10.18 20.94 -12.05
N LYS A 101 -10.19 21.35 -10.79
CA LYS A 101 -9.05 21.91 -10.07
C LYS A 101 -9.15 21.69 -8.56
N TYR A 102 -8.03 21.83 -7.87
CA TYR A 102 -8.04 21.89 -6.41
C TYR A 102 -8.81 23.12 -5.91
N SER A 103 -9.57 22.91 -4.84
CA SER A 103 -10.21 23.98 -4.09
C SER A 103 -9.17 24.90 -3.45
N THR A 104 -9.60 26.08 -3.02
CA THR A 104 -8.81 26.98 -2.16
C THR A 104 -9.45 27.18 -0.79
N THR A 105 -10.46 26.37 -0.49
CA THR A 105 -11.23 26.41 0.75
C THR A 105 -11.35 25.03 1.35
N VAL A 106 -11.61 24.99 2.65
CA VAL A 106 -11.88 23.76 3.41
C VAL A 106 -13.02 22.97 2.77
N GLY A 107 -12.82 21.66 2.61
CA GLY A 107 -13.79 20.74 2.02
C GLY A 107 -13.26 19.31 1.98
N GLY A 108 -14.02 18.35 1.44
CA GLY A 108 -13.60 16.95 1.36
C GLY A 108 -13.70 16.40 -0.07
N TYR A 109 -12.95 15.33 -0.33
CA TYR A 109 -13.11 14.53 -1.55
C TYR A 109 -13.96 13.30 -1.24
N ASN A 110 -15.25 13.31 -1.58
CA ASN A 110 -16.13 12.16 -1.35
C ASN A 110 -15.95 11.11 -2.45
N LEU A 111 -15.94 9.84 -2.07
CA LEU A 111 -15.84 8.74 -3.02
C LEU A 111 -17.19 8.50 -3.70
N ASN A 112 -17.12 7.96 -4.91
CA ASN A 112 -18.31 7.64 -5.69
C ASN A 112 -18.03 6.37 -6.51
N GLU A 113 -17.99 5.25 -5.81
CA GLU A 113 -17.63 3.93 -6.35
C GLU A 113 -18.90 3.19 -6.76
N LEU A 114 -18.83 2.39 -7.82
CA LEU A 114 -19.95 1.61 -8.32
C LEU A 114 -19.52 0.19 -8.65
N GLN A 115 -20.29 -0.78 -8.14
CA GLN A 115 -20.21 -2.16 -8.58
C GLN A 115 -21.59 -2.70 -8.86
N SER A 116 -21.69 -3.55 -9.87
CA SER A 116 -22.92 -4.31 -10.12
C SER A 116 -22.59 -5.71 -10.58
N ALA A 117 -23.47 -6.66 -10.24
CA ALA A 117 -23.38 -8.01 -10.76
C ALA A 117 -24.77 -8.57 -10.98
N TRP A 118 -24.85 -9.54 -11.87
CA TRP A 118 -26.00 -10.42 -11.99
C TRP A 118 -25.55 -11.85 -12.23
N GLY A 119 -26.47 -12.79 -12.06
CA GLY A 119 -26.16 -14.18 -12.28
C GLY A 119 -27.39 -15.03 -12.45
N LEU A 120 -27.17 -16.17 -13.08
CA LEU A 120 -28.16 -17.22 -13.31
C LEU A 120 -27.76 -18.45 -12.51
N PHE A 121 -28.74 -19.18 -12.00
CA PHE A 121 -28.47 -20.46 -11.38
C PHE A 121 -29.46 -21.53 -11.81
N PHE A 122 -28.98 -22.77 -11.78
CA PHE A 122 -29.77 -23.97 -12.00
C PHE A 122 -29.29 -25.05 -11.04
N GLN A 123 -30.24 -25.73 -10.39
CA GLN A 123 -29.98 -26.83 -9.47
C GLN A 123 -31.01 -27.94 -9.71
N ASP A 124 -30.59 -29.20 -9.54
CA ASP A 124 -31.46 -30.37 -9.61
C ASP A 124 -31.20 -31.28 -8.40
N GLY A 125 -32.23 -31.46 -7.59
CA GLY A 125 -32.32 -32.51 -6.59
C GLY A 125 -32.88 -33.78 -7.21
N TRP A 126 -32.00 -34.71 -7.56
CA TRP A 126 -32.36 -35.92 -8.28
C TRP A 126 -32.37 -37.15 -7.36
N ARG A 127 -33.54 -37.75 -7.19
CA ARG A 127 -33.68 -39.09 -6.57
C ARG A 127 -33.32 -40.18 -7.58
N LEU A 128 -32.01 -40.34 -7.83
CA LEU A 128 -31.46 -41.32 -8.76
C LEU A 128 -31.94 -42.75 -8.46
N LYS A 129 -31.93 -43.14 -7.18
CA LYS A 129 -32.51 -44.40 -6.66
C LYS A 129 -33.33 -44.13 -5.41
N SER A 130 -34.05 -45.13 -4.91
CA SER A 130 -34.78 -45.02 -3.64
C SER A 130 -33.87 -44.75 -2.44
N ASP A 131 -32.59 -45.13 -2.55
CA ASP A 131 -31.56 -44.98 -1.53
C ASP A 131 -30.49 -43.93 -1.87
N LEU A 132 -30.54 -43.31 -3.06
CA LEU A 132 -29.50 -42.40 -3.54
C LEU A 132 -30.11 -41.13 -4.11
N THR A 133 -29.78 -40.00 -3.48
CA THR A 133 -30.09 -38.65 -3.97
C THR A 133 -28.81 -37.94 -4.36
N VAL A 134 -28.81 -37.32 -5.54
CA VAL A 134 -27.74 -36.48 -6.04
C VAL A 134 -28.28 -35.07 -6.18
N ASN A 135 -27.55 -34.09 -5.67
CA ASN A 135 -27.83 -32.67 -5.88
C ASN A 135 -26.78 -32.13 -6.85
N LEU A 136 -27.22 -31.62 -7.99
CA LEU A 136 -26.36 -30.96 -8.96
C LEU A 136 -26.71 -29.48 -8.98
N GLY A 137 -25.72 -28.62 -9.10
CA GLY A 137 -25.95 -27.18 -9.19
C GLY A 137 -24.86 -26.48 -9.99
N LEU A 138 -25.26 -25.46 -10.73
CA LEU A 138 -24.39 -24.53 -11.41
C LEU A 138 -24.95 -23.13 -11.22
N ARG A 139 -24.08 -22.21 -10.79
CA ARG A 139 -24.33 -20.77 -10.84
C ARG A 139 -23.34 -20.13 -11.80
N TRP A 140 -23.78 -19.13 -12.54
CA TRP A 140 -22.95 -18.34 -13.45
C TRP A 140 -23.17 -16.87 -13.15
N ASP A 141 -22.13 -16.19 -12.66
CA ASP A 141 -22.19 -14.77 -12.35
C ASP A 141 -21.47 -13.94 -13.43
N PHE A 142 -21.95 -12.72 -13.62
CA PHE A 142 -21.39 -11.66 -14.42
C PHE A 142 -21.19 -10.50 -13.46
N THR A 143 -19.96 -10.37 -12.94
CA THR A 143 -19.61 -9.37 -11.94
C THR A 143 -18.87 -8.24 -12.65
N GLY A 144 -19.43 -7.04 -12.65
CA GLY A 144 -18.76 -5.83 -13.11
C GLY A 144 -17.52 -5.54 -12.26
N ASP A 145 -16.61 -4.74 -12.79
CA ASP A 145 -15.55 -4.18 -11.98
C ASP A 145 -16.12 -3.10 -11.05
N ASP A 146 -15.50 -3.00 -9.88
CA ASP A 146 -15.61 -1.85 -9.02
C ASP A 146 -14.86 -0.68 -9.66
N HIS A 147 -15.50 0.48 -9.74
CA HIS A 147 -14.97 1.63 -10.46
C HIS A 147 -15.42 2.95 -9.86
N ASP A 148 -14.54 3.94 -9.97
CA ASP A 148 -14.80 5.32 -9.59
C ASP A 148 -15.57 6.05 -10.70
N LEU A 149 -16.73 6.64 -10.37
CA LEU A 149 -17.54 7.40 -11.32
C LEU A 149 -17.00 8.80 -11.62
N THR A 150 -16.00 9.27 -10.88
CA THR A 150 -15.40 10.60 -11.07
C THR A 150 -14.22 10.61 -12.04
N GLY A 151 -13.56 9.46 -12.21
CA GLY A 151 -12.35 9.31 -13.03
C GLY A 151 -11.08 9.88 -12.37
N ALA A 152 -11.13 10.22 -11.09
CA ALA A 152 -10.00 10.85 -10.37
C ALA A 152 -9.10 9.85 -9.65
N TYR A 153 -9.35 8.55 -9.79
CA TYR A 153 -8.51 7.51 -9.18
C TYR A 153 -7.21 7.37 -9.98
N HIS A 154 -6.14 7.95 -9.44
CA HIS A 154 -4.81 7.92 -10.04
C HIS A 154 -4.05 6.71 -9.56
N SER A 155 -3.63 5.86 -10.50
CA SER A 155 -2.80 4.70 -10.20
C SER A 155 -1.80 4.44 -11.32
N ALA A 156 -0.74 3.72 -10.99
CA ALA A 156 0.21 3.20 -11.96
C ALA A 156 -0.42 2.03 -12.72
N ASP A 157 -0.04 1.91 -13.99
CA ASP A 157 -0.29 0.68 -14.73
C ASP A 157 0.77 -0.39 -14.37
N PRO A 158 0.63 -1.64 -14.86
CA PRO A 158 1.61 -2.68 -14.55
C PRO A 158 3.04 -2.36 -14.98
N VAL A 159 3.29 -1.47 -15.94
CA VAL A 159 4.65 -1.09 -16.34
C VAL A 159 5.21 -0.06 -15.36
N GLY A 160 4.40 0.91 -14.93
CA GLY A 160 4.78 1.92 -13.93
C GLY A 160 5.21 1.32 -12.59
N ILE A 161 4.61 0.21 -12.16
CA ILE A 161 5.05 -0.53 -10.96
C ILE A 161 6.53 -0.95 -11.00
N TRP A 162 7.08 -1.20 -12.19
CA TRP A 162 8.49 -1.60 -12.37
C TRP A 162 9.39 -0.43 -12.79
N GLY A 163 8.78 0.68 -13.19
CA GLY A 163 9.44 1.86 -13.72
C GLY A 163 10.45 1.54 -14.84
N PRO A 164 11.55 2.32 -14.91
CA PRO A 164 12.54 2.21 -15.98
C PRO A 164 13.20 0.83 -16.09
N SER A 165 13.18 0.01 -15.04
CA SER A 165 13.77 -1.33 -15.08
C SER A 165 12.99 -2.29 -16.00
N GLY A 166 11.68 -2.05 -16.18
CA GLY A 166 10.79 -2.90 -16.95
C GLY A 166 10.30 -4.15 -16.22
N VAL A 167 9.19 -4.70 -16.70
CA VAL A 167 8.46 -5.81 -16.05
C VAL A 167 9.34 -7.06 -15.92
N ASN A 168 9.36 -7.65 -14.73
CA ASN A 168 10.13 -8.87 -14.38
C ASN A 168 11.66 -8.73 -14.46
N ASN A 169 12.20 -7.51 -14.45
CA ASN A 169 13.65 -7.27 -14.36
C ASN A 169 14.13 -7.02 -12.93
N ILE A 170 13.55 -7.74 -11.96
CA ILE A 170 14.00 -7.67 -10.57
C ILE A 170 15.49 -8.04 -10.49
N PHE A 171 16.26 -7.24 -9.74
CA PHE A 171 17.68 -7.47 -9.47
C PHE A 171 18.60 -7.56 -10.70
N LYS A 172 18.27 -6.82 -11.77
CA LYS A 172 19.13 -6.68 -12.96
C LYS A 172 19.62 -5.23 -13.09
N PRO A 173 20.59 -4.80 -12.26
CA PRO A 173 21.06 -3.41 -12.28
C PRO A 173 21.61 -3.03 -13.66
N GLY A 174 21.31 -1.81 -14.11
CA GLY A 174 21.72 -1.28 -15.41
C GLY A 174 20.88 -1.75 -16.61
N VAL A 175 19.91 -2.66 -16.40
CA VAL A 175 18.94 -3.03 -17.44
C VAL A 175 17.75 -2.08 -17.37
N LEU A 176 17.53 -1.33 -18.46
CA LEU A 176 16.36 -0.48 -18.63
C LEU A 176 15.44 -1.04 -19.71
N THR A 177 14.15 -0.74 -19.59
CA THR A 177 13.15 -1.01 -20.63
C THR A 177 13.43 -0.16 -21.88
N SER A 178 13.10 -0.70 -23.05
CA SER A 178 13.12 0.06 -24.31
C SER A 178 11.81 0.81 -24.57
N ASP A 179 10.78 0.58 -23.75
CA ASP A 179 9.50 1.28 -23.84
C ASP A 179 9.65 2.71 -23.34
N PRO A 180 9.44 3.75 -24.18
CA PRO A 180 9.51 5.13 -23.75
C PRO A 180 8.55 5.46 -22.60
N ALA A 181 7.36 4.83 -22.56
CA ALA A 181 6.39 5.02 -21.48
C ALA A 181 6.82 4.35 -20.17
N GLY A 182 7.72 3.37 -20.23
CA GLY A 182 8.31 2.74 -19.05
C GLY A 182 9.52 3.49 -18.49
N LEU A 183 10.16 4.37 -19.27
CA LEU A 183 11.28 5.20 -18.81
C LEU A 183 10.84 6.40 -17.95
N ASP A 184 9.63 6.90 -18.17
CA ASP A 184 8.97 7.90 -17.32
C ASP A 184 7.49 7.52 -17.20
N PRO A 185 7.18 6.52 -16.35
CA PRO A 185 5.81 6.07 -16.17
C PRO A 185 4.94 7.16 -15.55
N THR A 186 3.62 6.98 -15.64
CA THR A 186 2.66 7.99 -15.19
C THR A 186 1.57 7.39 -14.32
N TYR A 187 1.16 8.13 -13.29
CA TYR A 187 -0.14 7.95 -12.68
C TYR A 187 -1.22 8.54 -13.58
N VAL A 188 -2.30 7.79 -13.83
CA VAL A 188 -3.40 8.26 -14.68
C VAL A 188 -4.73 8.08 -13.96
N GLY A 189 -5.55 9.13 -13.95
CA GLY A 189 -6.94 9.08 -13.53
C GLY A 189 -7.76 8.15 -14.42
N ARG A 190 -8.34 7.09 -13.84
CA ARG A 190 -9.12 6.07 -14.57
C ARG A 190 -10.43 5.77 -13.84
N VAL A 191 -11.49 5.58 -14.62
CA VAL A 191 -12.76 5.04 -14.13
C VAL A 191 -12.59 3.54 -13.86
N HIS A 192 -12.23 2.78 -14.90
CA HIS A 192 -12.08 1.32 -14.84
C HIS A 192 -10.59 0.93 -14.73
N VAL A 193 -10.21 0.31 -13.62
CA VAL A 193 -8.81 -0.05 -13.33
C VAL A 193 -8.53 -1.54 -13.58
N TYR A 194 -9.56 -2.39 -13.52
CA TYR A 194 -9.46 -3.81 -13.84
C TYR A 194 -10.67 -4.30 -14.63
N LYS A 195 -10.53 -5.47 -15.27
CA LYS A 195 -11.58 -6.03 -16.12
C LYS A 195 -12.70 -6.68 -15.31
N PRO A 196 -13.97 -6.55 -15.74
CA PRO A 196 -15.07 -7.28 -15.13
C PRO A 196 -14.93 -8.80 -15.33
N TRP A 197 -15.54 -9.57 -14.43
CA TRP A 197 -15.55 -11.03 -14.45
C TRP A 197 -16.83 -11.58 -15.07
N ASN A 198 -16.77 -11.79 -16.39
CA ASN A 198 -17.91 -12.28 -17.18
C ASN A 198 -17.95 -13.82 -17.34
N VAL A 199 -16.91 -14.53 -16.90
CA VAL A 199 -16.79 -15.99 -17.00
C VAL A 199 -16.51 -16.55 -15.61
N SER A 200 -17.58 -16.86 -14.87
CA SER A 200 -17.46 -17.18 -13.44
C SER A 200 -18.35 -18.37 -13.00
N PRO A 201 -18.20 -19.56 -13.63
CA PRO A 201 -18.98 -20.73 -13.25
C PRO A 201 -18.68 -21.17 -11.81
N GLN A 202 -19.73 -21.53 -11.09
CA GLN A 202 -19.73 -21.91 -9.68
C GLN A 202 -20.50 -23.23 -9.52
N PRO A 203 -19.85 -24.37 -9.82
CA PRO A 203 -20.47 -25.67 -9.72
C PRO A 203 -20.64 -26.09 -8.24
N SER A 204 -21.65 -26.90 -8.00
CA SER A 204 -21.85 -27.62 -6.75
C SER A 204 -22.39 -29.02 -7.02
N ILE A 205 -21.88 -29.99 -6.30
CA ILE A 205 -22.35 -31.38 -6.31
C ILE A 205 -22.52 -31.87 -4.89
N GLY A 206 -23.62 -32.55 -4.61
CA GLY A 206 -23.91 -33.17 -3.34
C GLY A 206 -24.46 -34.58 -3.56
N LEU A 207 -24.19 -35.46 -2.61
CA LEU A 207 -24.63 -36.84 -2.63
C LEU A 207 -25.12 -37.21 -1.23
N ALA A 208 -26.28 -37.85 -1.18
CA ALA A 208 -26.82 -38.47 0.02
C ALA A 208 -27.22 -39.91 -0.32
N TRP A 209 -26.59 -40.87 0.32
CA TRP A 209 -26.72 -42.29 0.02
C TRP A 209 -27.01 -43.11 1.28
N ASN A 210 -28.06 -43.91 1.25
CA ASN A 210 -28.44 -44.84 2.32
C ASN A 210 -28.36 -46.31 1.83
N PRO A 211 -27.15 -46.87 1.68
CA PRO A 211 -26.96 -48.21 1.13
C PRO A 211 -27.81 -49.29 1.79
N THR A 212 -28.60 -50.00 0.99
CA THR A 212 -29.46 -51.10 1.45
C THR A 212 -28.85 -52.50 1.33
N TYR A 213 -27.54 -52.59 1.06
CA TYR A 213 -26.84 -53.88 0.93
C TYR A 213 -26.85 -54.65 2.25
N LYS A 214 -27.27 -55.92 2.19
CA LYS A 214 -27.37 -56.81 3.36
C LYS A 214 -26.25 -57.85 3.41
N ASP A 215 -25.75 -58.28 2.26
CA ASP A 215 -24.80 -59.39 2.14
C ASP A 215 -23.38 -58.93 1.75
N GLY A 216 -22.40 -59.82 1.97
CA GLY A 216 -21.01 -59.62 1.60
C GLY A 216 -20.29 -58.52 2.42
N PHE A 217 -19.15 -58.06 1.90
CA PHE A 217 -18.33 -57.01 2.54
C PHE A 217 -19.10 -55.70 2.72
N MET A 218 -19.88 -55.29 1.71
CA MET A 218 -20.72 -54.08 1.76
C MET A 218 -21.83 -54.20 2.80
N GLY A 219 -22.44 -55.38 2.98
CA GLY A 219 -23.41 -55.64 4.05
C GLY A 219 -22.81 -55.50 5.45
N LYS A 220 -21.55 -55.95 5.65
CA LYS A 220 -20.84 -55.75 6.93
C LYS A 220 -20.56 -54.28 7.23
N ILE A 221 -20.17 -53.50 6.21
CA ILE A 221 -19.86 -52.08 6.38
C ILE A 221 -21.12 -51.25 6.60
N PHE A 222 -22.17 -51.45 5.79
CA PHE A 222 -23.32 -50.52 5.74
C PHE A 222 -24.56 -51.01 6.50
N SER A 223 -24.64 -52.31 6.81
CA SER A 223 -25.73 -52.92 7.59
C SER A 223 -27.14 -52.57 7.10
N GLY A 224 -27.36 -52.64 5.77
CA GLY A 224 -28.68 -52.63 5.14
C GLY A 224 -29.64 -51.53 5.60
N GLY A 225 -29.38 -50.28 5.21
CA GLY A 225 -30.25 -49.13 5.49
C GLY A 225 -29.96 -48.39 6.81
N LYS A 226 -28.98 -48.87 7.59
CA LYS A 226 -28.57 -48.29 8.89
C LYS A 226 -27.43 -47.27 8.77
N THR A 227 -26.89 -47.07 7.58
CA THR A 227 -25.77 -46.15 7.35
C THR A 227 -26.14 -45.14 6.29
N VAL A 228 -25.91 -43.86 6.55
CA VAL A 228 -26.07 -42.77 5.59
C VAL A 228 -24.72 -42.13 5.34
N VAL A 229 -24.34 -42.07 4.07
CA VAL A 229 -23.16 -41.35 3.60
C VAL A 229 -23.61 -40.06 2.94
N ARG A 230 -23.02 -38.94 3.35
CA ARG A 230 -23.21 -37.64 2.73
C ARG A 230 -21.87 -37.11 2.26
N ALA A 231 -21.81 -36.61 1.04
CA ALA A 231 -20.63 -35.93 0.54
C ALA A 231 -21.05 -34.73 -0.29
N GLY A 232 -20.21 -33.71 -0.34
CA GLY A 232 -20.49 -32.54 -1.16
C GLY A 232 -19.24 -31.75 -1.50
N PHE A 233 -19.32 -31.04 -2.60
CA PHE A 233 -18.34 -30.07 -3.08
C PHE A 233 -19.08 -28.84 -3.64
N ALA A 234 -18.59 -27.64 -3.36
CA ALA A 234 -19.06 -26.41 -3.98
C ALA A 234 -17.91 -25.43 -4.19
N LEU A 235 -17.94 -24.72 -5.32
CA LEU A 235 -17.10 -23.56 -5.58
C LEU A 235 -17.97 -22.31 -5.54
N ARG A 236 -17.63 -21.35 -4.69
CA ARG A 236 -18.34 -20.07 -4.55
C ARG A 236 -17.39 -18.90 -4.75
N ARG A 237 -17.75 -17.99 -5.65
CA ARG A 237 -16.99 -16.77 -5.93
C ARG A 237 -17.47 -15.66 -5.03
N PHE A 238 -16.58 -14.72 -4.73
CA PHE A 238 -16.89 -13.55 -3.94
C PHE A 238 -16.16 -12.33 -4.50
N THR A 239 -16.54 -11.14 -4.03
CA THR A 239 -15.84 -9.88 -4.29
C THR A 239 -15.06 -9.49 -3.03
N GLU A 240 -13.89 -8.90 -3.21
CA GLU A 240 -13.11 -8.38 -2.07
C GLU A 240 -13.76 -7.10 -1.52
N PRO A 241 -13.44 -6.70 -0.27
CA PRO A 241 -13.90 -5.44 0.28
C PRO A 241 -13.48 -4.22 -0.58
N TYR A 242 -14.40 -3.26 -0.76
CA TYR A 242 -14.20 -2.00 -1.48
C TYR A 242 -12.91 -1.26 -1.07
N GLN A 243 -12.50 -1.36 0.21
CA GLN A 243 -11.26 -0.76 0.70
C GLN A 243 -10.00 -1.24 -0.06
N PHE A 244 -9.94 -2.50 -0.49
CA PHE A 244 -8.80 -3.00 -1.27
C PHE A 244 -8.74 -2.38 -2.66
N PHE A 245 -9.91 -2.19 -3.28
CA PHE A 245 -10.05 -1.46 -4.53
C PHE A 245 -9.60 -0.01 -4.33
N TRP A 246 -10.20 0.73 -3.39
CA TRP A 246 -9.83 2.12 -3.10
C TRP A 246 -8.33 2.31 -2.90
N ASN A 247 -7.72 1.53 -1.99
CA ASN A 247 -6.30 1.63 -1.65
C ASN A 247 -5.38 1.54 -2.88
N SER A 248 -5.70 0.63 -3.80
CA SER A 248 -4.81 0.29 -4.93
C SER A 248 -5.16 1.06 -6.20
N ALA A 249 -6.46 1.26 -6.47
CA ALA A 249 -6.97 1.95 -7.66
C ALA A 249 -6.75 3.47 -7.60
N SER A 250 -6.88 4.07 -6.41
CA SER A 250 -6.66 5.50 -6.20
C SER A 250 -5.24 5.87 -5.77
N ASN A 251 -4.36 4.86 -5.62
CA ASN A 251 -3.06 5.01 -4.96
C ASN A 251 -3.20 5.71 -3.60
N SER A 252 -4.10 5.19 -2.76
CA SER A 252 -4.47 5.78 -1.47
C SER A 252 -4.86 7.27 -1.54
N GLY A 253 -5.58 7.67 -2.59
CA GLY A 253 -6.05 9.05 -2.79
C GLY A 253 -4.98 10.02 -3.28
N TYR A 254 -3.95 9.53 -3.99
CA TYR A 254 -2.74 10.27 -4.39
C TYR A 254 -2.98 11.67 -4.97
N ALA A 255 -4.04 11.88 -5.74
CA ALA A 255 -4.35 13.17 -6.37
C ALA A 255 -5.59 13.86 -5.78
N PHE A 256 -6.17 13.35 -4.70
CA PHE A 256 -7.41 13.92 -4.13
C PHE A 256 -7.18 15.25 -3.43
N TYR A 257 -5.95 15.51 -2.98
CA TYR A 257 -5.64 16.69 -2.20
C TYR A 257 -4.33 17.31 -2.66
N GLN A 258 -4.33 18.63 -2.78
CA GLN A 258 -3.15 19.44 -3.00
C GLN A 258 -2.54 19.84 -1.67
N ALA A 259 -1.31 19.40 -1.43
CA ALA A 259 -0.54 19.81 -0.27
C ALA A 259 -0.25 21.32 -0.33
N PHE A 260 -0.09 21.91 0.85
CA PHE A 260 0.35 23.29 0.98
C PHE A 260 1.35 23.44 2.12
N ASN A 261 2.25 24.40 2.04
CA ASN A 261 3.13 24.70 3.16
C ASN A 261 3.52 26.17 3.22
N LEU A 262 3.89 26.58 4.43
CA LEU A 262 4.62 27.81 4.73
C LEU A 262 5.78 27.44 5.65
N SER A 263 7.01 27.70 5.22
CA SER A 263 8.20 27.28 5.94
C SER A 263 9.16 28.45 6.14
N PRO A 264 9.91 28.47 7.24
CA PRO A 264 10.86 29.53 7.51
C PRO A 264 12.09 29.40 6.62
N VAL A 265 12.69 30.54 6.28
CA VAL A 265 13.98 30.66 5.60
C VAL A 265 14.94 31.46 6.47
N THR A 266 16.23 31.18 6.35
CA THR A 266 17.28 31.90 7.07
C THR A 266 17.14 33.42 6.86
N PRO A 267 17.17 34.24 7.93
CA PRO A 267 17.06 35.69 7.82
C PRO A 267 18.12 36.27 6.87
N GLY A 268 17.69 37.10 5.93
CA GLY A 268 18.56 37.70 4.90
C GLY A 268 18.81 36.82 3.67
N ALA A 269 18.35 35.56 3.66
CA ALA A 269 18.29 34.78 2.42
C ALA A 269 17.23 35.36 1.45
N PRO A 270 17.34 35.07 0.13
CA PRO A 270 16.27 35.37 -0.82
C PRO A 270 14.96 34.71 -0.39
N LEU A 271 13.92 35.52 -0.16
CA LEU A 271 12.60 35.03 0.23
C LEU A 271 11.83 34.56 -1.02
N PRO A 272 11.25 33.35 -1.05
CA PRO A 272 10.42 32.93 -2.18
C PRO A 272 9.10 33.71 -2.21
N ALA A 273 8.50 33.83 -3.40
CA ALA A 273 7.24 34.56 -3.58
C ALA A 273 6.05 33.88 -2.86
N THR A 274 6.15 32.56 -2.62
CA THR A 274 5.17 31.74 -1.91
C THR A 274 5.89 30.80 -0.95
N GLY A 275 5.20 30.38 0.10
CA GLY A 275 5.62 29.32 1.01
C GLY A 275 6.82 29.65 1.91
N GLY A 276 7.29 30.90 1.92
CA GLY A 276 8.42 31.34 2.73
C GLY A 276 8.10 32.51 3.65
N TYR A 277 8.73 32.51 4.82
CA TYR A 277 8.84 33.66 5.73
C TYR A 277 10.20 33.63 6.40
N TYR A 278 10.68 34.73 6.96
CA TYR A 278 11.96 34.70 7.66
C TYR A 278 11.82 33.95 8.99
N ALA A 279 12.81 33.11 9.30
CA ALA A 279 12.90 32.45 10.59
C ALA A 279 12.77 33.51 11.69
N GLY A 280 11.72 33.34 12.49
CA GLY A 280 11.44 34.24 13.57
C GLY A 280 10.70 35.54 13.26
N SER A 281 10.10 35.67 12.08
CA SER A 281 9.25 36.83 11.74
C SER A 281 7.75 36.55 11.85
N TYR A 282 7.34 35.31 12.12
CA TYR A 282 5.94 34.91 12.11
C TYR A 282 5.50 34.35 13.47
N GLU A 283 4.47 34.95 14.05
CA GLU A 283 3.90 34.60 15.35
C GLU A 283 2.37 34.50 15.27
N LEU A 284 1.80 33.85 16.28
CA LEU A 284 0.36 33.66 16.40
C LEU A 284 -0.35 35.02 16.47
N GLY A 285 -1.37 35.20 15.63
CA GLY A 285 -2.12 36.45 15.53
C GLY A 285 -1.58 37.44 14.48
N ASN A 286 -0.40 37.19 13.90
CA ASN A 286 0.01 37.92 12.70
C ASN A 286 -0.86 37.52 11.49
N ALA A 287 -1.03 38.46 10.57
CA ALA A 287 -1.50 38.12 9.23
C ALA A 287 -0.52 37.13 8.57
N GLN A 288 -1.05 36.21 7.77
CA GLN A 288 -0.23 35.26 7.02
C GLN A 288 0.79 36.03 6.16
N PRO A 289 2.11 35.74 6.29
CA PRO A 289 3.16 36.57 5.71
C PRO A 289 3.29 36.41 4.19
N ALA A 290 2.91 35.26 3.64
CA ALA A 290 2.94 34.96 2.21
C ALA A 290 1.88 33.90 1.85
N PRO A 291 1.45 33.80 0.57
CA PRO A 291 0.64 32.67 0.11
C PRO A 291 1.37 31.35 0.33
N TYR A 292 0.63 30.25 0.49
CA TYR A 292 1.26 28.93 0.59
C TYR A 292 1.95 28.53 -0.71
N THR A 293 3.04 27.76 -0.60
CA THR A 293 3.49 26.93 -1.73
C THR A 293 2.53 25.76 -1.85
N LEU A 294 2.13 25.42 -3.07
CA LEU A 294 1.15 24.37 -3.37
C LEU A 294 1.82 23.26 -4.18
N SER A 295 1.56 22.00 -3.81
CA SER A 295 2.07 20.84 -4.53
C SER A 295 1.01 19.74 -4.68
N PRO A 296 0.73 19.25 -5.90
CA PRO A 296 1.22 19.79 -7.17
C PRO A 296 0.62 21.18 -7.43
N PRO A 297 1.22 22.06 -8.26
CA PRO A 297 0.71 23.42 -8.49
C PRO A 297 -0.71 23.47 -9.09
N THR A 298 -1.03 22.48 -9.92
CA THR A 298 -2.33 22.33 -10.58
C THR A 298 -2.69 20.86 -10.67
N TYR A 299 -3.98 20.54 -10.69
CA TYR A 299 -4.44 19.19 -10.99
C TYR A 299 -4.04 18.76 -12.40
N GLN A 300 -3.60 17.52 -12.55
CA GLN A 300 -3.29 16.89 -13.82
C GLN A 300 -3.90 15.49 -13.81
N ASN A 301 -4.54 15.08 -14.90
CA ASN A 301 -5.10 13.73 -15.03
C ASN A 301 -4.05 12.66 -15.34
N VAL A 302 -2.88 13.10 -15.83
CA VAL A 302 -1.72 12.26 -16.15
C VAL A 302 -0.53 12.92 -15.47
N ILE A 303 0.07 12.23 -14.52
CA ILE A 303 1.14 12.73 -13.66
C ILE A 303 2.38 11.85 -13.88
N PRO A 304 3.47 12.37 -14.45
CA PRO A 304 4.75 11.66 -14.50
C PRO A 304 5.25 11.30 -13.10
N GLU A 305 5.63 10.04 -12.90
CA GLU A 305 6.17 9.58 -11.61
C GLU A 305 7.50 10.28 -11.28
N SER A 306 8.25 10.72 -12.29
CA SER A 306 9.48 11.52 -12.12
C SER A 306 9.25 12.85 -11.39
N ASN A 307 8.09 13.49 -11.56
CA ASN A 307 7.73 14.71 -10.83
C ASN A 307 7.56 14.49 -9.33
N GLU A 308 7.43 13.22 -8.92
CA GLU A 308 6.92 12.81 -7.62
C GLU A 308 7.93 11.97 -6.84
N THR A 309 9.11 11.74 -7.43
CA THR A 309 10.16 10.85 -6.90
C THR A 309 10.58 11.18 -5.47
N PHE A 310 10.52 12.45 -5.07
CA PHE A 310 10.88 12.92 -3.72
C PHE A 310 9.76 13.68 -3.01
N PHE A 311 8.54 13.71 -3.57
CA PHE A 311 7.39 14.37 -2.97
C PHE A 311 6.55 13.34 -2.20
N GLY A 312 6.92 13.14 -0.93
CA GLY A 312 6.39 12.09 -0.05
C GLY A 312 5.04 12.39 0.61
N TYR A 313 4.09 13.02 -0.08
CA TYR A 313 2.79 13.31 0.54
C TYR A 313 1.85 12.10 0.51
N TRP A 314 1.95 11.23 -0.50
CA TRP A 314 1.11 10.03 -0.65
C TRP A 314 1.93 8.80 -1.10
N THR A 315 1.41 7.61 -0.83
CA THR A 315 2.13 6.36 -0.61
C THR A 315 2.74 5.71 -1.88
N GLY A 316 3.91 6.14 -2.35
CA GLY A 316 4.67 5.42 -3.39
C GLY A 316 3.87 5.08 -4.67
N VAL A 317 4.33 4.07 -5.41
CA VAL A 317 3.70 3.65 -6.67
C VAL A 317 2.74 2.49 -6.41
N ASN A 318 1.42 2.71 -6.57
CA ASN A 318 0.41 1.65 -6.42
C ASN A 318 -0.49 1.54 -7.66
N GLY A 319 -1.01 0.33 -7.88
CA GLY A 319 -1.97 0.03 -8.94
C GLY A 319 -2.62 -1.34 -8.74
N ILE A 320 -3.58 -1.67 -9.61
CA ILE A 320 -4.24 -2.98 -9.65
C ILE A 320 -3.83 -3.70 -10.93
N ASN A 321 -3.62 -5.02 -10.84
CA ASN A 321 -3.45 -5.85 -12.03
C ASN A 321 -4.73 -5.78 -12.88
N PRO A 322 -4.70 -5.28 -14.13
CA PRO A 322 -5.91 -5.13 -14.94
C PRO A 322 -6.63 -6.44 -15.27
N ASN A 323 -5.93 -7.58 -15.12
CA ASN A 323 -6.47 -8.92 -15.30
C ASN A 323 -6.61 -9.68 -13.98
N ILE A 324 -6.75 -8.98 -12.85
CA ILE A 324 -6.90 -9.59 -11.53
C ILE A 324 -8.04 -10.61 -11.52
N HIS A 325 -7.81 -11.77 -10.91
CA HIS A 325 -8.79 -12.84 -10.88
C HIS A 325 -9.79 -12.66 -9.73
N GLN A 326 -11.03 -13.08 -9.97
CA GLN A 326 -12.04 -13.12 -8.92
C GLN A 326 -11.67 -14.21 -7.91
N PRO A 327 -11.66 -13.90 -6.61
CA PRO A 327 -11.40 -14.90 -5.59
C PRO A 327 -12.57 -15.89 -5.46
N TYR A 328 -12.26 -17.08 -4.95
CA TYR A 328 -13.26 -18.11 -4.71
C TYR A 328 -12.89 -19.04 -3.56
N VAL A 329 -13.91 -19.65 -2.96
CA VAL A 329 -13.78 -20.68 -1.95
C VAL A 329 -14.27 -22.01 -2.51
N GLU A 330 -13.43 -23.03 -2.39
CA GLU A 330 -13.78 -24.43 -2.57
C GLU A 330 -14.13 -25.02 -1.21
N SER A 331 -15.33 -25.56 -1.07
CA SER A 331 -15.81 -26.21 0.15
C SER A 331 -16.13 -27.67 -0.13
N TRP A 332 -15.65 -28.59 0.72
CA TRP A 332 -15.97 -30.02 0.61
C TRP A 332 -16.28 -30.64 1.97
N ASN A 333 -17.19 -31.61 1.96
CA ASN A 333 -17.53 -32.37 3.15
C ASN A 333 -17.72 -33.85 2.87
N LEU A 334 -17.49 -34.65 3.91
CA LEU A 334 -17.80 -36.07 3.96
C LEU A 334 -18.36 -36.39 5.34
N GLY A 335 -19.54 -36.98 5.39
CA GLY A 335 -20.21 -37.41 6.60
C GLY A 335 -20.64 -38.87 6.50
N ILE A 336 -20.42 -39.63 7.56
CA ILE A 336 -20.95 -40.99 7.70
C ILE A 336 -21.72 -41.04 9.01
N GLN A 337 -23.01 -41.34 8.90
CA GLN A 337 -23.93 -41.50 10.00
C GLN A 337 -24.35 -42.97 10.07
N ARG A 338 -24.31 -43.58 11.26
CA ARG A 338 -24.68 -44.99 11.46
C ARG A 338 -25.57 -45.15 12.68
N GLU A 339 -26.65 -45.90 12.51
CA GLU A 339 -27.49 -46.38 13.61
C GLU A 339 -26.73 -47.44 14.42
N VAL A 340 -26.74 -47.30 15.75
CA VAL A 340 -26.10 -48.22 16.70
C VAL A 340 -27.12 -48.62 17.77
N GLY A 341 -27.37 -49.92 17.91
CA GLY A 341 -28.40 -50.42 18.82
C GLY A 341 -29.82 -50.17 18.28
N GLN A 342 -30.75 -49.80 19.16
CA GLN A 342 -32.17 -49.61 18.82
C GLN A 342 -32.57 -48.13 18.70
N SER A 343 -31.78 -47.22 19.28
CA SER A 343 -32.16 -45.81 19.42
C SER A 343 -30.98 -44.82 19.40
N ASN A 344 -29.76 -45.28 19.10
CA ASN A 344 -28.59 -44.40 19.03
C ASN A 344 -28.08 -44.24 17.61
N VAL A 345 -27.43 -43.11 17.37
CA VAL A 345 -26.76 -42.78 16.10
C VAL A 345 -25.38 -42.23 16.42
N ILE A 346 -24.37 -42.71 15.69
CA ILE A 346 -23.03 -42.11 15.66
C ILE A 346 -22.84 -41.45 14.31
N GLU A 347 -22.27 -40.25 14.32
CA GLU A 347 -21.93 -39.53 13.11
C GLU A 347 -20.50 -38.99 13.19
N VAL A 348 -19.76 -39.18 12.09
CA VAL A 348 -18.44 -38.58 11.88
C VAL A 348 -18.53 -37.70 10.63
N ARG A 349 -18.15 -36.44 10.76
CA ARG A 349 -18.12 -35.46 9.65
C ARG A 349 -16.75 -34.85 9.53
N TYR A 350 -16.31 -34.68 8.29
CA TYR A 350 -15.18 -33.86 7.89
C TYR A 350 -15.68 -32.72 7.01
N GLN A 351 -15.13 -31.52 7.23
CA GLN A 351 -15.40 -30.31 6.45
C GLN A 351 -14.06 -29.64 6.16
N GLY A 352 -13.83 -29.33 4.89
CA GLY A 352 -12.67 -28.55 4.43
C GLY A 352 -13.11 -27.34 3.61
N ASN A 353 -12.30 -26.29 3.64
CA ASN A 353 -12.44 -25.09 2.83
C ASN A 353 -11.05 -24.63 2.34
N ARG A 354 -10.96 -24.16 1.09
CA ARG A 354 -9.76 -23.52 0.54
C ARG A 354 -10.15 -22.27 -0.23
N SER A 355 -9.55 -21.13 0.12
CA SER A 355 -9.66 -19.89 -0.64
C SER A 355 -8.53 -19.79 -1.66
N VAL A 356 -8.83 -19.31 -2.87
CA VAL A 356 -7.88 -19.18 -3.99
C VAL A 356 -8.09 -17.82 -4.67
N HIS A 357 -7.00 -17.23 -5.18
CA HIS A 357 -6.96 -15.91 -5.82
C HIS A 357 -7.41 -14.73 -4.96
N GLN A 358 -7.27 -14.84 -3.63
CA GLN A 358 -7.41 -13.67 -2.76
C GLN A 358 -6.52 -12.53 -3.22
N TRP A 359 -7.02 -11.31 -3.12
CA TRP A 359 -6.24 -10.15 -3.49
C TRP A 359 -5.17 -9.92 -2.44
N VAL A 360 -3.93 -9.73 -2.90
CA VAL A 360 -2.77 -9.45 -2.05
C VAL A 360 -2.02 -8.28 -2.64
N LYS A 361 -1.55 -7.38 -1.76
CA LYS A 361 -0.66 -6.29 -2.16
C LYS A 361 0.75 -6.85 -2.25
N LEU A 362 1.36 -6.75 -3.43
CA LEU A 362 2.74 -7.15 -3.67
C LEU A 362 3.58 -5.89 -3.81
N ASN A 363 4.69 -5.81 -3.07
CA ASN A 363 5.69 -4.77 -3.24
C ASN A 363 6.93 -5.40 -3.89
N PRO A 364 7.17 -5.18 -5.19
CA PRO A 364 8.37 -5.68 -5.86
C PRO A 364 9.61 -4.82 -5.59
N ASN A 365 9.44 -3.64 -4.96
CA ASN A 365 10.56 -2.78 -4.62
C ASN A 365 11.29 -3.33 -3.40
N GLU A 366 12.47 -3.90 -3.64
CA GLU A 366 13.37 -4.43 -2.63
C GLU A 366 14.79 -3.87 -2.85
N VAL A 367 15.46 -3.52 -1.75
CA VAL A 367 16.83 -3.02 -1.80
C VAL A 367 17.76 -4.15 -2.22
N ASN A 368 18.33 -4.04 -3.41
CA ASN A 368 19.34 -4.97 -3.88
C ASN A 368 20.72 -4.58 -3.36
N ILE A 369 21.46 -5.51 -2.75
CA ILE A 369 22.87 -5.35 -2.40
C ILE A 369 23.80 -6.41 -3.02
N PHE A 370 23.24 -7.42 -3.68
CA PHE A 370 23.98 -8.59 -4.15
C PHE A 370 24.42 -8.42 -5.61
N GLU A 371 23.48 -8.17 -6.53
CA GLU A 371 23.78 -8.11 -7.96
C GLU A 371 24.37 -6.77 -8.41
N ASN A 372 24.29 -5.72 -7.58
CA ASN A 372 24.83 -4.39 -7.89
C ASN A 372 26.24 -4.13 -7.34
N GLY A 373 26.87 -5.11 -6.68
CA GLY A 373 28.22 -4.97 -6.10
C GLY A 373 28.28 -4.20 -4.78
N PHE A 374 27.16 -3.68 -4.27
CA PHE A 374 27.13 -2.89 -3.04
C PHE A 374 27.64 -3.68 -1.84
N LEU A 375 27.24 -4.95 -1.67
CA LEU A 375 27.71 -5.78 -0.56
C LEU A 375 29.23 -6.02 -0.61
N ALA A 376 29.81 -6.13 -1.80
CA ALA A 376 31.25 -6.26 -1.94
C ALA A 376 31.94 -4.96 -1.48
N GLU A 377 31.45 -3.82 -1.94
CA GLU A 377 32.02 -2.52 -1.55
C GLU A 377 31.78 -2.18 -0.08
N PHE A 378 30.65 -2.57 0.50
CA PHE A 378 30.37 -2.45 1.93
C PHE A 378 31.43 -3.16 2.79
N LYS A 379 31.86 -4.36 2.38
CA LYS A 379 32.94 -5.10 3.07
C LYS A 379 34.29 -4.38 2.94
N LEU A 380 34.56 -3.77 1.78
CA LEU A 380 35.74 -2.93 1.59
C LEU A 380 35.68 -1.67 2.48
N ALA A 381 34.51 -1.06 2.64
CA ALA A 381 34.30 0.07 3.53
C ALA A 381 34.51 -0.32 5.01
N GLN A 382 34.06 -1.52 5.42
CA GLN A 382 34.36 -2.06 6.76
C GLN A 382 35.87 -2.24 6.97
N GLN A 383 36.58 -2.75 5.96
CA GLN A 383 38.04 -2.89 6.02
C GLN A 383 38.72 -1.52 6.11
N ASN A 384 38.30 -0.55 5.29
CA ASN A 384 38.83 0.81 5.34
C ASN A 384 38.60 1.46 6.71
N LEU A 385 37.42 1.27 7.30
CA LEU A 385 37.07 1.77 8.63
C LEU A 385 38.03 1.21 9.70
N ALA A 386 38.21 -0.11 9.72
CA ALA A 386 39.11 -0.76 10.67
C ALA A 386 40.56 -0.29 10.52
N ILE A 387 41.04 -0.11 9.27
CA ILE A 387 42.39 0.39 9.01
C ILE A 387 42.53 1.85 9.47
N ASN A 388 41.57 2.72 9.19
CA ASN A 388 41.60 4.11 9.65
C ASN A 388 41.62 4.20 11.17
N GLN A 389 40.79 3.40 11.86
CA GLN A 389 40.77 3.35 13.33
C GLN A 389 42.11 2.87 13.89
N ALA A 390 42.70 1.81 13.31
CA ALA A 390 43.99 1.28 13.74
C ALA A 390 45.16 2.27 13.54
N ASN A 391 45.03 3.21 12.59
CA ASN A 391 46.04 4.23 12.29
C ASN A 391 45.73 5.60 12.92
N GLY A 392 44.71 5.69 13.79
CA GLY A 392 44.39 6.94 14.50
C GLY A 392 43.65 8.00 13.67
N ASN A 393 43.13 7.65 12.49
CA ASN A 393 42.36 8.55 11.62
C ASN A 393 40.88 8.71 12.03
N GLY A 394 40.46 8.05 13.11
CA GLY A 394 39.10 8.14 13.63
C GLY A 394 38.06 7.29 12.87
N ASN A 395 36.78 7.61 13.08
CA ASN A 395 35.64 6.88 12.51
C ASN A 395 35.36 7.32 11.07
N THR A 396 36.22 6.92 10.14
CA THR A 396 36.05 7.16 8.71
C THR A 396 36.33 5.90 7.90
N PHE A 397 35.54 5.66 6.87
CA PHE A 397 35.76 4.58 5.91
C PHE A 397 36.31 5.10 4.55
N ALA A 398 36.73 6.36 4.49
CA ALA A 398 37.42 6.91 3.32
C ALA A 398 38.73 6.15 3.05
N ASN A 399 39.08 6.03 1.76
CA ASN A 399 40.40 5.54 1.36
C ASN A 399 41.41 6.69 1.47
N ASN A 400 42.21 6.69 2.53
CA ASN A 400 43.25 7.69 2.82
C ASN A 400 44.63 7.26 2.28
N GLY A 401 44.68 6.23 1.41
CA GLY A 401 45.92 5.72 0.83
C GLY A 401 46.76 4.87 1.79
N LEU A 402 46.17 4.39 2.89
CA LEU A 402 46.86 3.50 3.82
C LEU A 402 46.97 2.08 3.24
N PRO A 403 48.04 1.32 3.56
CA PRO A 403 48.18 -0.07 3.11
C PRO A 403 46.96 -0.94 3.47
N GLY A 404 46.40 -1.62 2.47
CA GLY A 404 45.23 -2.49 2.62
C GLY A 404 43.88 -1.81 2.45
N GLN A 405 43.84 -0.48 2.28
CA GLN A 405 42.60 0.22 1.91
C GLN A 405 42.28 0.01 0.42
N SER A 406 40.98 0.02 0.12
CA SER A 406 40.45 -0.15 -1.24
C SER A 406 39.62 1.07 -1.66
N PRO A 407 39.58 1.41 -2.96
CA PRO A 407 38.66 2.43 -3.46
C PRO A 407 37.21 2.01 -3.28
N LEU A 408 36.33 2.99 -3.08
CA LEU A 408 34.90 2.81 -2.83
C LEU A 408 34.08 3.57 -3.89
N PRO A 409 34.01 3.08 -5.15
CA PRO A 409 33.41 3.83 -6.25
C PRO A 409 31.90 4.08 -6.10
N ILE A 410 31.10 3.11 -5.61
CA ILE A 410 29.66 3.29 -5.41
C ILE A 410 29.41 4.34 -4.33
N LEU A 411 30.11 4.25 -3.19
CA LEU A 411 29.97 5.19 -2.07
C LEU A 411 30.52 6.57 -2.43
N THR A 412 31.61 6.63 -3.19
CA THR A 412 32.14 7.89 -3.72
C THR A 412 31.13 8.55 -4.65
N ALA A 413 30.50 7.79 -5.55
CA ALA A 413 29.46 8.32 -6.43
C ALA A 413 28.26 8.83 -5.61
N ALA A 414 27.78 8.05 -4.63
CA ALA A 414 26.66 8.44 -3.77
C ALA A 414 26.94 9.69 -2.92
N PHE A 415 28.19 9.94 -2.53
CA PHE A 415 28.57 11.15 -1.78
C PHE A 415 29.04 12.29 -2.68
N THR A 416 28.98 12.13 -4.00
CA THR A 416 29.29 13.21 -4.95
C THR A 416 28.03 13.97 -5.28
N ASN A 417 27.97 15.22 -4.83
CA ASN A 417 26.90 16.17 -5.13
C ASN A 417 27.27 17.05 -6.34
N PRO A 418 26.36 17.87 -6.89
CA PRO A 418 26.69 18.84 -7.95
C PRO A 418 27.84 19.81 -7.58
N GLY A 419 28.08 20.03 -6.27
CA GLY A 419 29.19 20.81 -5.74
C GLY A 419 30.52 20.03 -5.58
N GLY A 420 30.56 18.74 -5.93
CA GLY A 420 31.69 17.85 -5.76
C GLY A 420 31.48 16.78 -4.68
N LEU A 421 32.54 16.00 -4.42
CA LEU A 421 32.55 14.99 -3.37
C LEU A 421 32.36 15.64 -2.00
N ASP A 422 31.37 15.19 -1.23
CA ASP A 422 31.21 15.49 0.18
C ASP A 422 31.97 14.46 1.04
N PRO A 423 33.13 14.82 1.62
CA PRO A 423 33.91 13.90 2.43
C PRO A 423 33.19 13.49 3.73
N ALA A 424 32.20 14.27 4.18
CA ALA A 424 31.45 13.98 5.41
C ALA A 424 30.60 12.71 5.29
N GLY A 425 30.25 12.29 4.06
CA GLY A 425 29.59 11.01 3.82
C GLY A 425 30.40 9.82 4.35
N PHE A 426 31.74 9.88 4.28
CA PHE A 426 32.62 8.81 4.75
C PHE A 426 32.84 8.77 6.27
N SER A 427 32.38 9.77 7.02
CA SER A 427 32.48 9.84 8.48
C SER A 427 31.12 9.99 9.16
N ASN A 428 30.03 9.85 8.39
CA ASN A 428 28.67 9.91 8.92
C ASN A 428 28.45 8.82 9.98
N GLY A 429 28.05 9.22 11.19
CA GLY A 429 27.90 8.31 12.33
C GLY A 429 26.89 7.18 12.09
N THR A 430 25.82 7.42 11.32
CA THR A 430 24.83 6.39 10.96
C THR A 430 25.45 5.34 10.05
N PHE A 431 26.18 5.75 9.01
CA PHE A 431 26.86 4.82 8.10
C PHE A 431 27.97 4.05 8.79
N VAL A 432 28.75 4.70 9.66
CA VAL A 432 29.74 4.02 10.52
C VAL A 432 29.07 2.98 11.41
N ASN A 433 27.91 3.30 12.00
CA ASN A 433 27.15 2.34 12.80
C ASN A 433 26.64 1.16 11.95
N TYR A 434 26.18 1.38 10.71
CA TYR A 434 25.80 0.29 9.82
C TYR A 434 26.98 -0.61 9.49
N LEU A 435 28.15 -0.04 9.20
CA LEU A 435 29.39 -0.79 8.95
C LEU A 435 29.78 -1.64 10.17
N ASN A 436 29.78 -1.06 11.37
CA ASN A 436 30.14 -1.78 12.61
C ASN A 436 29.19 -2.95 12.92
N ASN A 437 27.90 -2.81 12.58
CA ASN A 437 26.88 -3.81 12.86
C ASN A 437 26.58 -4.75 11.68
N GLY A 438 27.30 -4.63 10.56
CA GLY A 438 27.06 -5.45 9.36
C GLY A 438 25.72 -5.20 8.66
N ARG A 439 25.14 -4.00 8.83
CA ARG A 439 23.81 -3.62 8.32
C ARG A 439 23.86 -3.10 6.88
N ALA A 440 24.32 -3.94 5.95
CA ALA A 440 24.50 -3.56 4.55
C ALA A 440 23.19 -3.13 3.84
N GLY A 441 22.09 -3.83 4.11
CA GLY A 441 20.78 -3.50 3.54
C GLY A 441 20.26 -2.13 4.00
N ASP A 442 20.43 -1.79 5.29
CA ASP A 442 20.02 -0.49 5.82
C ASP A 442 20.86 0.66 5.26
N PHE A 443 22.17 0.43 5.06
CA PHE A 443 23.04 1.39 4.40
C PHE A 443 22.55 1.64 2.97
N ALA A 444 22.40 0.58 2.16
CA ALA A 444 21.92 0.71 0.78
C ALA A 444 20.54 1.40 0.71
N SER A 445 19.62 1.05 1.61
CA SER A 445 18.29 1.67 1.70
C SER A 445 18.36 3.17 1.98
N SER A 446 19.28 3.59 2.88
CA SER A 446 19.48 5.00 3.21
C SER A 446 20.01 5.81 2.03
N LEU A 447 20.84 5.22 1.19
CA LEU A 447 21.32 5.85 -0.04
C LEU A 447 20.21 5.93 -1.09
N ALA A 448 19.52 4.81 -1.34
CA ALA A 448 18.50 4.71 -2.38
C ALA A 448 17.20 5.50 -2.07
N GLY A 449 16.96 5.85 -0.81
CA GLY A 449 15.75 6.55 -0.38
C GLY A 449 15.90 8.07 -0.20
N SER A 450 17.04 8.65 -0.54
CA SER A 450 17.33 10.07 -0.25
C SER A 450 17.80 10.81 -1.50
N SER A 451 17.19 11.96 -1.76
CA SER A 451 17.64 12.91 -2.80
C SER A 451 19.01 13.51 -2.52
N THR A 452 19.56 13.34 -1.31
CA THR A 452 20.94 13.75 -1.01
C THR A 452 21.96 12.87 -1.74
N TYR A 453 21.62 11.63 -2.08
CA TYR A 453 22.57 10.63 -2.61
C TYR A 453 22.23 10.13 -4.02
N LEU A 454 21.17 10.68 -4.63
CA LEU A 454 20.64 10.37 -5.97
C LEU A 454 20.55 11.66 -6.79
#